data_AF-A0A3A4XJR0-F1
#
_entry.id   AF-A0A3A4XJR0-F1
#
_cell.length_a   1.000
_cell.length_b   1.000
_cell.length_c   1.000
_cell.angle_alpha   90.00
_cell.angle_beta   90.00
_cell.angle_gamma   90.00
#
_symmetry.space_group_name_H-M   'P 1'
#
loop_
_entity.id
_entity.type
_entity.pdbx_description
1 polymer ?
#
loop_
_entity_poly.entity_id
_entity_poly.type
_entity_poly.pdbx_seq_one_letter_code
_entity_poly.pdbx_strand_id
1 'polypeptide(L)'
;MDPNRKDATHVNWIDGLGIVAGVLTAFSAAPQLLTTYRTRDASGLDLRFLVMLDSGLFLWAVYGIIIGSFPLIVFNGIAGLLWLPIIWMKIADRRPSP
;
A
#
# COMPACT_ATOMS: atom_id res chain seq x y z
N MET A 1 -44.13 -7.77 -9.50
CA MET A 1 -42.83 -7.06 -9.62
C MET A 1 -42.02 -7.42 -8.39
N ASP A 2 -40.82 -7.96 -8.58
CA ASP A 2 -39.95 -8.38 -7.48
C ASP A 2 -39.26 -7.14 -6.85
N PRO A 3 -39.51 -6.82 -5.57
CA PRO A 3 -38.87 -5.69 -4.87
C PRO A 3 -37.39 -5.92 -4.56
N ASN A 4 -36.83 -7.10 -4.86
CA ASN A 4 -35.43 -7.48 -4.61
C ASN A 4 -34.54 -7.52 -5.85
N ARG A 5 -35.02 -7.00 -6.99
CA ARG A 5 -34.15 -6.70 -8.13
C ARG A 5 -33.32 -5.45 -7.81
N LYS A 6 -32.34 -5.59 -6.91
CA LYS A 6 -31.31 -4.58 -6.65
C LYS A 6 -30.41 -4.50 -7.87
N ASP A 7 -30.76 -3.61 -8.78
CA ASP A 7 -29.94 -2.84 -9.71
C ASP A 7 -28.45 -3.24 -9.69
N ALA A 8 -28.10 -4.20 -10.53
CA ALA A 8 -26.75 -4.77 -10.64
C ALA A 8 -25.71 -3.84 -11.34
N THR A 9 -25.92 -2.52 -11.35
CA THR A 9 -25.09 -1.58 -12.15
C THR A 9 -24.91 -0.18 -11.54
N HIS A 10 -24.99 -0.02 -10.21
CA HIS A 10 -24.51 1.20 -9.58
C HIS A 10 -23.17 0.94 -8.91
N VAL A 11 -22.08 1.45 -9.50
CA VAL A 11 -20.85 1.69 -8.74
C VAL A 11 -21.27 2.63 -7.61
N ASN A 12 -21.39 2.09 -6.40
CA ASN A 12 -21.78 2.89 -5.25
C ASN A 12 -20.64 3.88 -4.98
N TRP A 13 -20.94 5.10 -4.53
CA TRP A 13 -19.91 6.09 -4.24
C TRP A 13 -18.89 5.56 -3.20
N ILE A 14 -19.31 4.60 -2.37
CA ILE A 14 -18.46 3.84 -1.44
C ILE A 14 -17.38 3.04 -2.17
N ASP A 15 -17.75 2.34 -3.25
CA ASP A 15 -16.80 1.54 -4.04
C ASP A 15 -15.80 2.46 -4.76
N GLY A 16 -16.28 3.57 -5.30
CA GLY A 16 -15.44 4.60 -5.91
C GLY A 16 -14.43 5.20 -4.92
N LEU A 17 -14.89 5.52 -3.70
CA LEU A 17 -14.03 6.01 -2.62
C LEU A 17 -12.95 4.99 -2.24
N GLY A 18 -13.33 3.72 -2.12
CA GLY A 18 -12.40 2.63 -1.82
C GLY A 18 -11.33 2.45 -2.88
N ILE A 19 -11.69 2.54 -4.17
CA ILE A 19 -10.74 2.47 -5.28
C ILE A 19 -9.77 3.67 -5.25
N VAL A 20 -10.28 4.89 -5.11
CA VAL A 20 -9.43 6.10 -5.08
C VAL A 20 -8.48 6.06 -3.88
N ALA A 21 -8.98 5.70 -2.70
CA ALA A 21 -8.16 5.54 -1.50
C ALA A 21 -7.07 4.47 -1.70
N GLY A 22 -7.43 3.31 -2.25
CA GLY A 22 -6.49 2.22 -2.55
C GLY A 22 -5.43 2.62 -3.56
N VAL A 23 -5.80 3.32 -4.64
CA VAL A 23 -4.86 3.83 -5.63
C VAL A 23 -3.90 4.85 -5.01
N LEU A 24 -4.42 5.86 -4.31
CA LEU A 24 -3.57 6.89 -3.72
C LEU A 24 -2.57 6.31 -2.73
N THR A 25 -3.01 5.39 -1.87
CA THR A 25 -2.14 4.78 -0.84
C THR A 25 -1.17 3.76 -1.41
N ALA A 26 -1.59 2.90 -2.35
CA ALA A 26 -0.68 1.93 -2.95
C ALA A 26 0.37 2.61 -3.83
N PHE A 27 -0.04 3.58 -4.64
CA PHE A 27 0.86 4.27 -5.56
C PHE A 27 1.65 5.40 -4.91
N SER A 28 1.40 5.81 -3.66
CA SER A 28 2.27 6.77 -2.97
C SER A 28 3.68 6.24 -2.71
N ALA A 29 3.83 4.91 -2.63
CA ALA A 29 5.13 4.26 -2.51
C ALA A 29 5.98 4.38 -3.80
N ALA A 30 5.34 4.48 -4.97
CA ALA A 30 6.03 4.57 -6.26
C ALA A 30 6.87 5.86 -6.44
N PRO A 31 6.36 7.09 -6.22
CA PRO A 31 7.18 8.30 -6.31
C PRO A 31 8.26 8.34 -5.22
N GLN A 32 8.00 7.78 -4.03
CA GLN A 32 9.03 7.65 -2.99
C GLN A 32 10.14 6.70 -3.42
N LEU A 33 9.79 5.52 -3.94
CA LEU A 33 10.75 4.54 -4.46
C LEU A 33 11.60 5.14 -5.58
N LEU A 34 10.97 5.84 -6.52
CA LEU A 34 11.66 6.50 -7.63
C LEU A 34 12.65 7.55 -7.13
N THR A 35 12.23 8.36 -6.15
CA THR A 35 13.09 9.38 -5.53
C THR A 35 14.29 8.74 -4.84
N THR A 36 14.07 7.78 -3.93
CA THR A 36 15.13 7.09 -3.19
C THR A 36 16.08 6.34 -4.13
N TYR A 37 15.56 5.71 -5.19
CA TYR A 37 16.38 5.01 -6.17
C TYR A 37 17.26 5.97 -7.01
N ARG A 38 16.73 7.15 -7.35
CA ARG A 38 17.47 8.19 -8.10
C ARG A 38 18.53 8.89 -7.25
N THR A 39 18.19 9.26 -6.02
CA THR A 39 19.12 9.96 -5.11
C THR A 39 20.13 9.02 -4.48
N ARG A 40 19.83 7.71 -4.45
CA ARG A 40 20.61 6.70 -3.71
C ARG A 40 20.78 7.08 -2.24
N ASP A 41 19.78 7.76 -1.69
CA ASP A 41 19.79 8.28 -0.33
C ASP A 41 18.49 7.87 0.38
N ALA A 42 18.64 7.01 1.39
CA ALA A 42 17.58 6.60 2.29
C ALA A 42 17.86 7.05 3.74
N SER A 43 18.89 7.88 3.97
CA SER A 43 19.34 8.28 5.31
C SER A 43 18.24 9.00 6.10
N GLY A 44 17.43 9.82 5.43
CA GLY A 44 16.29 10.55 6.02
C GLY A 44 15.05 9.71 6.33
N LEU A 45 15.01 8.43 5.98
CA LEU A 45 13.88 7.55 6.31
C LEU A 45 14.16 6.78 7.60
N ASP A 46 13.25 6.81 8.55
CA ASP A 46 13.37 6.01 9.78
C ASP A 46 13.08 4.52 9.50
N LEU A 47 14.00 3.64 9.89
CA LEU A 47 13.87 2.20 9.62
C LEU A 47 12.69 1.58 10.39
N ARG A 48 12.41 2.06 11.61
CA ARG A 48 11.31 1.51 12.44
C ARG A 48 9.97 1.82 11.79
N PHE A 49 9.80 3.05 11.32
CA PHE A 49 8.65 3.48 10.53
C PHE A 49 8.45 2.57 9.30
N LEU A 50 9.49 2.34 8.50
CA LEU A 50 9.36 1.52 7.29
C LEU A 50 8.94 0.07 7.61
N VAL A 51 9.56 -0.55 8.63
CA VAL A 51 9.23 -1.92 9.04
C VAL A 51 7.83 -2.00 9.63
N MET A 52 7.42 -1.05 10.47
CA MET A 52 6.06 -0.98 11.01
C MET A 52 5.03 -0.82 9.90
N LEU A 53 5.28 0.07 8.94
CA LEU A 53 4.40 0.30 7.79
C LEU A 53 4.24 -0.99 6.96
N ASP A 54 5.35 -1.60 6.54
CA ASP A 54 5.32 -2.80 5.69
C ASP A 54 4.67 -4.01 6.40
N SER A 55 4.94 -4.17 7.69
CA SER A 55 4.24 -5.18 8.51
C SER A 55 2.74 -4.92 8.60
N GLY A 56 2.32 -3.66 8.72
CA GLY A 56 0.91 -3.27 8.70
C GLY A 56 0.24 -3.58 7.37
N LEU A 57 0.89 -3.26 6.25
CA LEU A 57 0.40 -3.59 4.90
C LEU A 57 0.25 -5.10 4.72
N PHE A 58 1.24 -5.88 5.16
CA PHE A 58 1.16 -7.34 5.15
C PHE A 58 -0.04 -7.85 5.97
N LEU A 59 -0.22 -7.36 7.20
CA LEU A 59 -1.35 -7.74 8.05
C LEU A 59 -2.70 -7.35 7.44
N TRP A 60 -2.79 -6.18 6.80
CA TRP A 60 -4.00 -5.76 6.08
C TRP A 60 -4.31 -6.64 4.88
N ALA A 61 -3.29 -7.08 4.13
CA ALA A 61 -3.46 -8.02 3.03
C ALA A 61 -3.96 -9.38 3.54
N VAL A 62 -3.36 -9.91 4.61
CA VAL A 62 -3.81 -11.15 5.28
C VAL A 62 -5.25 -11.01 5.79
N TYR A 63 -5.57 -9.89 6.44
CA TYR A 63 -6.93 -9.60 6.88
C TYR A 63 -7.90 -9.56 5.70
N GLY A 64 -7.52 -8.94 4.58
CA GLY A 64 -8.28 -8.94 3.34
C GLY A 64 -8.60 -10.34 2.83
N ILE A 65 -7.65 -11.28 2.90
CA ILE A 65 -7.87 -12.70 2.57
C ILE A 65 -8.93 -13.31 3.51
N ILE A 66 -8.81 -13.07 4.82
CA ILE A 66 -9.72 -13.61 5.83
C ILE A 66 -11.17 -13.16 5.59
N ILE A 67 -11.37 -11.90 5.20
CA ILE A 67 -12.71 -11.34 4.96
C ILE A 67 -13.18 -11.42 3.49
N GLY A 68 -12.38 -12.01 2.60
CA GLY A 68 -12.67 -12.11 1.16
C GLY A 68 -12.68 -10.77 0.42
N SER A 69 -11.96 -9.75 0.89
CA SER A 69 -11.93 -8.41 0.29
C SER A 69 -10.79 -8.25 -0.71
N PHE A 70 -11.11 -8.39 -2.00
CA PHE A 70 -10.15 -8.22 -3.09
C PHE A 70 -9.40 -6.88 -3.09
N PRO A 71 -10.06 -5.71 -2.88
CA PRO A 71 -9.36 -4.42 -2.84
C PRO A 71 -8.29 -4.37 -1.74
N LEU A 72 -8.59 -4.86 -0.53
CA LEU A 72 -7.64 -4.86 0.57
C LEU A 72 -6.39 -5.70 0.25
N ILE A 73 -6.59 -6.87 -0.35
CA ILE A 73 -5.50 -7.77 -0.73
C ILE A 73 -4.60 -7.10 -1.78
N VAL A 74 -5.20 -6.60 -2.86
CA VAL A 74 -4.45 -6.07 -4.01
C VAL A 74 -3.71 -4.79 -3.64
N PHE A 75 -4.38 -3.82 -3.03
CA PHE A 75 -3.75 -2.52 -2.77
C PHE A 75 -2.66 -2.60 -1.71
N ASN A 76 -2.87 -3.34 -0.62
CA ASN A 76 -1.83 -3.51 0.40
C ASN A 76 -0.67 -4.38 -0.08
N GLY A 77 -0.96 -5.42 -0.89
CA GLY A 77 0.07 -6.24 -1.51
C GLY A 77 0.97 -5.44 -2.46
N ILE A 78 0.38 -4.62 -3.34
CA ILE A 78 1.14 -3.73 -4.23
C ILE A 78 1.96 -2.71 -3.43
N ALA A 79 1.35 -2.10 -2.40
CA ALA A 79 2.04 -1.14 -1.55
C ALA A 79 3.27 -1.76 -0.87
N GLY A 80 3.12 -2.95 -0.25
CA GLY A 80 4.22 -3.64 0.42
C GLY A 80 5.35 -3.99 -0.56
N LEU A 81 5.01 -4.51 -1.75
CA LEU A 81 5.98 -4.80 -2.80
C LEU A 81 6.78 -3.56 -3.24
N LEU A 82 6.17 -2.36 -3.23
CA LEU A 82 6.85 -1.10 -3.55
C LEU A 82 7.73 -0.59 -2.40
N TRP A 83 7.37 -0.88 -1.14
CA TRP A 83 8.15 -0.50 0.05
C TRP A 83 9.35 -1.40 0.29
N LEU A 84 9.30 -2.69 -0.07
CA LEU A 84 10.40 -3.64 0.12
C LEU A 84 11.75 -3.17 -0.46
N PRO A 85 11.84 -2.65 -1.71
CA PRO A 85 13.10 -2.12 -2.22
C PRO A 85 13.60 -0.89 -1.46
N ILE A 86 12.72 -0.05 -0.92
CA ILE A 86 13.09 1.11 -0.10
C ILE A 86 13.70 0.64 1.21
N ILE A 87 13.07 -0.34 1.88
CA ILE A 87 13.59 -0.97 3.10
C ILE A 87 14.95 -1.59 2.83
N TRP A 88 15.09 -2.32 1.72
CA TRP A 88 16.38 -2.89 1.31
C TRP A 88 17.45 -1.82 1.15
N MET A 89 17.16 -0.73 0.42
CA MET A 89 18.08 0.39 0.27
C MET A 89 18.44 1.03 1.60
N LYS A 90 17.48 1.19 2.53
CA LYS A 90 17.73 1.72 3.89
C LYS A 90 18.65 0.81 4.70
N ILE A 91 18.47 -0.51 4.63
CA ILE A 91 19.32 -1.47 5.36
C ILE A 91 20.73 -1.56 4.74
N ALA A 92 20.82 -1.44 3.41
CA ALA A 92 22.10 -1.41 2.70
C ALA A 92 22.86 -0.09 2.91
N ASP A 93 22.16 1.00 3.20
CA ASP A 93 22.75 2.30 3.51
C ASP A 93 23.40 2.28 4.90
N ARG A 94 24.73 2.44 4.93
CA ARG A 94 25.52 2.46 6.17
C ARG A 94 25.62 3.84 6.81
N ARG A 95 25.00 4.86 6.20
CA ARG A 95 24.98 6.20 6.78
C ARG A 95 24.16 6.18 8.07
N PRO A 96 24.68 6.75 9.17
CA PRO A 96 23.89 6.90 10.39
C PRO A 96 22.64 7.71 10.09
N SER A 97 21.50 7.26 10.63
CA SER A 97 20.28 8.06 10.59
C SER A 97 20.52 9.28 11.49
N PRO A 98 20.21 10.51 11.03
CA PRO A 98 20.45 11.73 11.79
C PRO A 98 19.65 11.77 13.10
#